data_AF-H8Z3F5-F1
#
_entry.id   AF-H8Z3F5-F1
#
_cell.length_a   1.000
_cell.length_b   1.000
_cell.length_c   1.000
_cell.angle_alpha   90.00
_cell.angle_beta   90.00
_cell.angle_gamma   90.00
#
_symmetry.space_group_name_H-M   'P 1'
#
loop_
_entity.id
_entity.type
_entity.pdbx_description
1 polymer ?
#
loop_
_entity_poly.entity_id
_entity_poly.type
_entity_poly.pdbx_seq_one_letter_code
_entity_poly.pdbx_strand_id
1 'polypeptide(L)' 'MSTESESPKVPVKNREPYQQAYYPPVPTRFTRYFRTSLVWQFVRFWIINFKIFKLLAKSHN' A
#
# COMPACT_ATOMS: atom_id res chain seq x y z
N MET A 1 36.59 41.72 -34.23
CA MET A 1 36.94 40.51 -33.47
C MET A 1 36.09 40.57 -32.21
N SER A 2 34.81 40.17 -32.24
CA SER A 2 34.35 38.81 -31.89
C SER A 2 34.92 38.38 -30.54
N THR A 3 34.20 38.08 -29.47
CA THR A 3 32.80 37.70 -29.25
C THR A 3 32.72 37.50 -27.74
N GLU A 4 31.88 38.21 -27.00
CA GLU A 4 31.34 37.64 -25.76
C GLU A 4 30.05 38.35 -25.37
N SER A 5 28.95 37.79 -25.86
CA SER A 5 27.61 38.02 -25.35
C SER A 5 27.56 37.53 -23.91
N GLU A 6 27.70 38.43 -22.94
CA GLU A 6 27.37 38.13 -21.54
C GLU A 6 25.85 37.99 -21.42
N SER A 7 25.36 36.81 -21.76
CA SER A 7 24.00 36.37 -21.48
C SER A 7 23.87 36.13 -19.97
N PRO A 8 22.82 36.65 -19.30
CA PRO A 8 22.68 36.52 -17.86
C PRO A 8 22.62 35.03 -17.51
N LYS A 9 23.57 34.57 -16.70
CA LYS A 9 23.59 33.22 -16.15
C LYS A 9 22.37 33.05 -15.25
N VAL A 10 21.24 32.71 -15.84
CA VAL A 10 20.09 32.22 -15.09
C VAL A 10 20.59 31.02 -14.28
N PRO A 11 20.52 31.06 -12.93
CA PRO A 11 20.91 29.91 -12.15
C PRO A 11 19.99 28.77 -12.60
N VAL A 12 20.58 27.71 -13.13
CA VAL A 12 19.87 26.46 -13.41
C VAL A 12 19.33 26.00 -12.06
N LYS A 13 18.08 26.35 -11.78
CA LYS A 13 17.37 25.87 -10.61
C LYS A 13 17.13 24.39 -10.88
N ASN A 14 18.09 23.57 -10.47
CA ASN A 14 17.97 22.13 -10.41
C ASN A 14 16.65 21.84 -9.70
N ARG A 15 15.62 21.47 -10.47
CA ARG A 15 14.37 21.01 -9.91
C ARG A 15 14.71 19.67 -9.28
N GLU A 16 14.78 19.63 -7.96
CA GLU A 16 15.13 18.42 -7.23
C GLU A 16 14.25 17.25 -7.72
N PRO A 17 14.84 16.10 -8.10
CA PRO A 17 14.14 15.01 -8.80
C PRO A 17 13.30 14.13 -7.86
N TYR A 18 12.83 14.70 -6.76
CA TYR A 18 11.99 14.04 -5.77
C TYR A 18 10.89 15.00 -5.36
N GLN A 19 10.05 15.37 -6.34
CA GLN A 19 8.74 15.84 -5.97
C GLN A 19 8.13 14.76 -5.07
N GLN A 20 7.68 15.21 -3.90
CA GLN A 20 6.94 14.48 -2.88
C GLN A 20 5.56 14.08 -3.41
N ALA A 21 5.52 13.44 -4.58
CA ALA A 21 4.34 12.93 -5.22
C ALA A 21 4.28 11.45 -4.89
N TYR A 22 3.21 11.07 -4.20
CA TYR A 22 2.86 9.70 -3.81
C TYR A 22 3.35 9.26 -2.42
N TYR A 23 2.79 9.90 -1.39
CA TYR A 23 2.62 9.21 -0.11
C TYR A 23 1.74 7.99 -0.39
N PRO A 24 2.16 6.75 -0.06
CA PRO A 24 1.29 5.60 -0.19
C PRO A 24 0.02 5.91 0.61
N PRO A 25 -1.19 5.66 0.07
CA PRO A 25 -2.42 5.83 0.83
C PRO A 25 -2.26 5.00 2.09
N VAL A 26 -2.06 5.70 3.21
CA VAL A 26 -1.74 5.09 4.49
C VAL A 26 -2.82 4.05 4.72
N PRO A 27 -2.45 2.77 4.95
CA PRO A 27 -3.44 1.69 5.00
C PRO A 27 -4.53 2.11 5.98
N THR A 28 -5.73 2.26 5.43
CA THR A 28 -6.87 2.87 6.09
C THR A 28 -7.05 2.16 7.43
N ARG A 29 -7.28 2.90 8.53
CA ARG A 29 -7.33 2.33 9.90
C ARG A 29 -8.20 1.06 9.99
N PHE A 30 -9.23 0.98 9.16
CA PHE A 30 -10.08 -0.19 8.94
C PHE A 30 -9.30 -1.45 8.53
N THR A 31 -8.44 -1.38 7.51
CA THR A 31 -7.61 -2.53 7.07
C THR A 31 -6.65 -3.01 8.15
N ARG A 32 -6.13 -2.09 8.98
CA ARG A 32 -5.29 -2.44 10.14
C ARG A 32 -6.13 -3.10 11.24
N TYR A 33 -7.33 -2.60 11.52
CA TYR A 33 -8.25 -3.15 12.51
C TYR A 33 -8.70 -4.58 12.20
N PHE A 34 -8.99 -4.88 10.92
CA PHE A 34 -9.31 -6.25 10.50
C PHE A 34 -8.12 -7.21 10.64
N ARG A 35 -6.88 -6.70 10.70
CA ARG A 35 -5.69 -7.54 10.95
C ARG A 35 -5.39 -7.74 12.43
N THR A 36 -5.61 -6.76 13.30
CA THR A 36 -5.30 -6.85 14.74
C THR A 36 -6.45 -7.35 15.62
N SER A 37 -7.68 -7.39 15.12
CA SER A 37 -8.81 -7.86 15.93
C SER A 37 -8.73 -9.36 16.19
N LEU A 38 -8.32 -9.74 17.41
CA LEU A 38 -8.30 -11.14 17.87
C LEU A 38 -9.68 -11.80 17.71
N VAL A 39 -10.76 -11.08 18.00
CA VAL A 39 -12.14 -11.57 17.80
C VAL A 39 -12.40 -11.93 16.33
N TRP A 40 -11.95 -11.10 15.39
CA TRP A 40 -12.11 -11.40 13.96
C TRP A 40 -11.22 -12.55 13.50
N GLN A 41 -10.02 -12.67 14.06
CA GLN A 41 -9.15 -13.83 13.82
C GLN A 41 -9.81 -15.14 14.29
N PHE A 42 -10.45 -15.16 15.46
CA PHE A 42 -11.20 -16.32 15.97
C PHE A 42 -12.39 -16.69 15.08
N VAL A 43 -13.20 -15.70 14.67
CA VAL A 43 -14.33 -15.91 13.75
C VAL A 43 -13.86 -16.51 12.42
N ARG A 44 -12.79 -15.96 11.83
CA ARG A 44 -12.24 -16.45 10.56
C ARG A 44 -11.67 -17.87 10.69
N PHE A 45 -11.01 -18.18 11.81
CA PHE A 45 -10.55 -19.53 12.11
C PHE A 45 -11.71 -20.52 12.17
N TRP A 46 -12.78 -20.19 12.91
CA TRP A 46 -13.98 -21.02 13.00
C TRP A 46 -14.63 -21.22 11.64
N ILE A 47 -14.86 -20.17 10.85
CA ILE A 47 -15.49 -20.27 9.52
C ILE A 47 -14.73 -21.24 8.61
N ILE A 48 -13.39 -21.16 8.57
CA ILE A 48 -12.57 -22.06 7.75
C ILE A 48 -12.69 -23.50 8.25
N ASN A 49 -12.53 -23.73 9.55
CA ASN A 49 -12.64 -25.06 10.15
C ASN A 49 -14.02 -25.68 9.86
N PHE A 50 -15.09 -24.92 10.06
CA PHE A 50 -16.45 -25.39 9.78
C PHE A 50 -16.69 -25.67 8.31
N LYS A 51 -16.15 -24.85 7.39
CA LYS A 51 -16.33 -25.05 5.95
C LYS A 51 -15.66 -26.34 5.49
N ILE A 52 -14.44 -26.62 5.95
CA ILE A 52 -13.70 -27.84 5.63
C ILE A 52 -14.37 -29.05 6.31
N PHE A 53 -14.75 -28.93 7.57
CA PHE A 53 -15.49 -29.97 8.29
C PHE A 53 -16.80 -30.33 7.59
N LYS A 54 -17.59 -29.34 7.18
CA LYS A 54 -18.85 -29.55 6.44
C LYS A 54 -18.60 -30.23 5.10
N LEU A 55 -17.53 -29.87 4.39
CA LEU A 55 -17.16 -30.49 3.12
C LEU A 55 -16.80 -31.97 3.31
N LEU A 56 -15.97 -32.28 4.31
CA LEU A 56 -15.60 -33.65 4.69
C LEU A 56 -16.84 -34.47 5.10
N ALA A 57 -17.69 -33.92 5.97
CA ALA A 57 -18.92 -34.58 6.41
C ALA A 57 -19.88 -34.89 5.26
N LYS A 58 -19.98 -33.98 4.27
CA LYS A 58 -20.83 -34.17 3.09
C LYS A 58 -20.23 -35.15 2.07
N SER A 59 -18.93 -35.40 2.12
CA SER A 59 -18.26 -36.36 1.23
C SER A 59 -18.32 -37.80 1.74
N HIS A 60 -18.60 -37.99 3.03
CA HIS A 60 -18.60 -39.30 3.68
C HIS A 60 -19.99 -39.99 3.65
N ASN A 61 -20.99 -39.33 3.06
CA ASN A 61 -22.30 -39.84 2.68
C ASN A 61 -22.50 -39.67 1.17
#